data_AF-A0A5M8PB25-F1
#
_entry.id   AF-A0A5M8PB25-F1
#
_cell.length_a   1.000
_cell.length_b   1.000
_cell.length_c   1.000
_cell.angle_alpha   90.00
_cell.angle_beta   90.00
_cell.angle_gamma   90.00
#
_symmetry.space_group_name_H-M   'P 1'
#
loop_
_entity.id
_entity.type
_entity.pdbx_description
1 polymer ?
#
loop_
_entity_poly.entity_id
_entity_poly.type
_entity_poly.pdbx_seq_one_letter_code
_entity_poly.pdbx_strand_id
1 'polypeptide(L)'
;MRLPALTLLTALAFTGFTTPSPASASIQLQSSTNNPLIKARTLPHPGQTVWSAPSSRTTITISVIRHIAGPGIPTLLADAQSAIATHIRDFGDGLITGGFWEWSAGPGGLVLNAMNANNHQTTWGVLGAAVGALMDWIEKGAVARGGEVGGVGGGVGGGPGAAYFEIWDGGIEVGVGQVG
;
A
#
# COMPACT_ATOMS: atom_id res chain seq x y z
N MET A 1 -55.42 46.33 1.35
CA MET A 1 -55.58 45.43 0.18
C MET A 1 -55.27 44.00 0.62
N ARG A 2 -56.03 43.03 0.10
CA ARG A 2 -56.27 41.68 0.65
C ARG A 2 -55.06 40.72 0.56
N LEU A 3 -54.93 39.85 1.58
CA LEU A 3 -54.20 38.56 1.61
C LEU A 3 -54.87 37.50 0.68
N PRO A 4 -54.43 36.22 0.62
CA PRO A 4 -53.15 35.61 0.24
C PRO A 4 -53.36 34.52 -0.85
N ALA A 5 -52.30 33.86 -1.35
CA ALA A 5 -52.45 32.63 -2.15
C ALA A 5 -51.56 31.50 -1.61
N LEU A 6 -52.18 30.62 -0.82
CA LEU A 6 -51.79 29.23 -0.61
C LEU A 6 -51.64 28.55 -1.98
N THR A 7 -50.61 27.73 -2.18
CA THR A 7 -50.60 26.76 -3.30
C THR A 7 -50.23 25.38 -2.78
N LEU A 8 -51.02 24.43 -3.27
CA LEU A 8 -51.27 23.07 -2.81
C LEU A 8 -50.03 22.15 -2.78
N LEU A 9 -50.02 21.28 -1.76
CA LEU A 9 -49.41 19.96 -1.81
C LEU A 9 -49.99 19.15 -2.98
N THR A 10 -49.15 18.42 -3.72
CA THR A 10 -49.60 17.25 -4.48
C THR A 10 -48.59 16.14 -4.26
N ALA A 11 -48.95 15.20 -3.39
CA ALA A 11 -48.25 13.94 -3.20
C ALA A 11 -48.61 12.99 -4.34
N LEU A 12 -47.65 12.63 -5.20
CA LEU A 12 -47.80 11.47 -6.08
C LEU A 12 -47.39 10.22 -5.30
N ALA A 13 -48.38 9.39 -4.97
CA ALA A 13 -48.16 8.03 -4.55
C ALA A 13 -47.83 7.18 -5.79
N PHE A 14 -46.59 6.69 -5.88
CA PHE A 14 -46.22 5.64 -6.82
C PHE A 14 -46.57 4.28 -6.21
N THR A 15 -47.65 3.67 -6.68
CA THR A 15 -47.98 2.27 -6.39
C THR A 15 -47.43 1.37 -7.48
N GLY A 16 -46.51 0.49 -7.08
CA GLY A 16 -46.44 -0.90 -7.55
C GLY A 16 -45.79 -1.16 -8.91
N PHE A 17 -44.69 -1.93 -8.88
CA PHE A 17 -44.58 -3.23 -9.56
C PHE A 17 -43.35 -3.94 -8.98
N THR A 18 -43.56 -4.85 -8.03
CA THR A 18 -42.51 -5.76 -7.55
C THR A 18 -42.46 -6.95 -8.50
N THR A 19 -41.60 -6.92 -9.51
CA THR A 19 -41.28 -8.10 -10.29
C THR A 19 -40.43 -9.05 -9.43
N PRO A 20 -40.80 -10.33 -9.25
CA PRO A 20 -39.88 -11.30 -8.69
C PRO A 20 -38.72 -11.46 -9.66
N SER A 21 -37.54 -10.97 -9.28
CA SER A 21 -36.30 -11.28 -10.01
C SER A 21 -36.13 -12.80 -9.99
N PRO A 22 -35.91 -13.46 -11.14
CA PRO A 22 -35.44 -14.82 -11.11
C PRO A 22 -34.13 -14.82 -10.31
N ALA A 23 -34.08 -15.64 -9.27
CA ALA A 23 -32.85 -15.92 -8.56
C ALA A 23 -31.89 -16.52 -9.60
N SER A 24 -30.99 -15.69 -10.14
CA SER A 24 -29.79 -16.17 -10.78
C SER A 24 -29.02 -16.92 -9.70
N ALA A 25 -29.20 -18.24 -9.69
CA ALA A 25 -28.28 -19.17 -9.06
C ALA A 25 -26.94 -19.04 -9.80
N SER A 26 -26.20 -17.98 -9.51
CA SER A 26 -24.78 -17.98 -9.71
C SER A 26 -24.27 -19.11 -8.82
N ILE A 27 -23.88 -20.21 -9.44
CA ILE A 27 -22.90 -21.14 -8.89
C ILE A 27 -21.66 -20.27 -8.66
N GLN A 28 -21.63 -19.59 -7.51
CA GLN A 28 -20.41 -19.17 -6.89
C GLN A 28 -19.70 -20.50 -6.64
N LEU A 29 -18.83 -20.87 -7.57
CA LEU A 29 -17.59 -21.54 -7.20
C LEU A 29 -16.98 -20.62 -6.15
N GLN A 30 -17.40 -20.83 -4.91
CA GLN A 30 -16.63 -20.45 -3.75
C GLN A 30 -15.31 -21.17 -3.98
N SER A 31 -14.37 -20.49 -4.63
CA SER A 31 -12.96 -20.74 -4.43
C SER A 31 -12.73 -20.47 -2.95
N SER A 32 -13.08 -21.49 -2.15
CA SER A 32 -12.70 -21.68 -0.77
C SER A 32 -11.19 -21.92 -0.77
N THR A 33 -10.44 -20.89 -1.15
CA THR A 33 -9.04 -20.73 -0.80
C THR A 33 -8.89 -19.78 0.38
N ASN A 34 -10.00 -19.30 0.96
CA ASN A 34 -10.08 -18.79 2.32
C ASN A 34 -9.97 -19.95 3.31
N ASN A 35 -8.82 -20.62 3.34
CA ASN A 35 -8.37 -21.31 4.53
C ASN A 35 -7.58 -20.28 5.37
N PRO A 36 -8.17 -19.66 6.41
CA PRO A 36 -7.45 -18.72 7.27
C PRO A 36 -6.42 -19.40 8.19
N LEU A 37 -6.05 -20.67 7.95
CA LEU A 37 -5.30 -21.46 8.94
C LEU A 37 -4.06 -22.20 8.43
N ILE A 38 -3.49 -21.83 7.29
CA ILE A 38 -2.07 -22.04 7.03
C ILE A 38 -1.54 -20.80 6.30
N LYS A 39 -1.33 -19.69 7.03
CA LYS A 39 -0.25 -18.78 6.63
C LYS A 39 0.98 -19.67 6.72
N ALA A 40 1.48 -20.14 5.57
CA ALA A 40 2.76 -20.81 5.55
C ALA A 40 3.68 -19.89 6.35
N ARG A 41 4.19 -20.38 7.47
CA ARG A 41 5.17 -19.63 8.24
C ARG A 41 6.30 -19.41 7.25
N THR A 42 6.37 -18.24 6.66
CA THR A 42 7.49 -17.86 5.83
C THR A 42 8.67 -17.95 6.77
N LEU A 43 9.40 -19.06 6.69
CA LEU A 43 10.66 -19.18 7.40
C LEU A 43 11.43 -17.93 7.00
N PRO A 44 12.04 -17.21 7.96
CA PRO A 44 12.83 -16.03 7.64
C PRO A 44 13.74 -16.40 6.49
N HIS A 45 13.48 -15.84 5.31
CA HIS A 45 14.34 -16.11 4.17
C HIS A 45 15.67 -15.49 4.56
N PRO A 46 16.79 -16.23 4.51
CA PRO A 46 18.09 -15.63 4.77
C PRO A 46 18.27 -14.45 3.81
N GLY A 47 18.33 -13.23 4.36
CA GLY A 47 18.36 -11.98 3.59
C GLY A 47 17.15 -11.06 3.74
N GLN A 48 16.12 -11.45 4.49
CA GLN A 48 14.96 -10.60 4.76
C GLN A 48 15.23 -9.67 5.96
N THR A 49 14.96 -8.37 5.81
CA THR A 49 15.16 -7.35 6.85
C THR A 49 13.84 -6.70 7.22
N VAL A 50 13.53 -6.62 8.52
CA VAL A 50 12.37 -5.86 9.01
C VAL A 50 12.81 -4.43 9.31
N TRP A 51 12.04 -3.45 8.83
CA TRP A 51 12.29 -2.03 9.04
C TRP A 51 11.03 -1.30 9.49
N SER A 52 11.15 -0.37 10.44
CA SER A 52 10.00 0.36 10.99
C SER A 52 9.90 1.75 10.40
N ALA A 53 8.69 2.17 10.03
CA ALA A 53 8.43 3.56 9.65
C ALA A 53 8.51 4.47 10.90
N PRO A 54 9.24 5.60 10.83
CA PRO A 54 9.31 6.54 11.95
C PRO A 54 7.91 7.01 12.37
N SER A 55 7.67 7.08 13.69
CA SER A 55 6.42 7.60 14.28
C SER A 55 5.13 6.89 13.83
N SER A 56 5.23 5.64 13.35
CA SER A 56 4.09 4.84 12.89
C SER A 56 4.12 3.43 13.49
N ARG A 57 2.97 2.73 13.41
CA ARG A 57 2.87 1.27 13.63
C ARG A 57 3.13 0.47 12.37
N THR A 58 3.41 1.15 11.25
CA THR A 58 3.77 0.53 9.99
C THR A 58 5.20 0.04 10.02
N THR A 59 5.39 -1.23 9.68
CA THR A 59 6.69 -1.87 9.46
C THR A 59 6.70 -2.50 8.08
N ILE A 60 7.85 -2.52 7.43
CA ILE A 60 8.05 -3.22 6.17
C ILE A 60 8.99 -4.41 6.36
N THR A 61 8.74 -5.46 5.61
CA THR A 61 9.62 -6.61 5.54
C THR A 61 10.23 -6.66 4.15
N ILE A 62 11.54 -6.44 4.04
CA ILE A 62 12.25 -6.18 2.79
C ILE A 62 13.06 -7.41 2.36
N SER A 63 12.91 -7.79 1.10
CA SER A 63 13.67 -8.86 0.45
C SER A 63 14.39 -8.29 -0.78
N VAL A 64 15.70 -8.12 -0.67
CA VAL A 64 16.52 -7.54 -1.75
C VAL A 64 16.65 -8.51 -2.91
N ILE A 65 16.33 -8.05 -4.12
CA ILE A 65 16.44 -8.84 -5.36
C ILE A 65 17.84 -8.66 -5.96
N ARG A 66 18.25 -7.41 -6.17
CA ARG A 66 19.56 -7.05 -6.74
C ARG A 66 19.93 -5.63 -6.34
N HIS A 67 21.22 -5.34 -6.25
CA HIS A 67 21.70 -3.97 -6.10
C HIS A 67 21.62 -3.22 -7.44
N ILE A 68 21.19 -1.97 -7.37
CA ILE A 68 21.13 -1.05 -8.51
C ILE A 68 21.97 0.15 -8.10
N ALA A 69 23.08 0.35 -8.81
CA ALA A 69 23.97 1.47 -8.55
C ALA A 69 23.34 2.79 -8.99
N GLY A 70 23.69 3.86 -8.28
CA GLY A 70 23.28 5.23 -8.62
C GLY A 70 22.00 5.70 -7.92
N PRO A 71 21.55 6.92 -8.24
CA PRO A 71 20.47 7.60 -7.53
C PRO A 71 19.06 7.21 -8.00
N GLY A 72 18.93 6.24 -8.92
CA GLY A 72 17.65 5.91 -9.55
C GLY A 72 16.56 5.50 -8.55
N ILE A 73 16.86 4.55 -7.66
CA ILE A 73 15.91 4.10 -6.62
C ILE A 73 15.59 5.21 -5.61
N PRO A 74 16.58 5.91 -5.01
CA PRO A 74 16.29 7.05 -4.13
C PRO A 74 15.41 8.13 -4.78
N THR A 75 15.66 8.47 -6.05
CA THR A 75 14.88 9.48 -6.79
C THR A 75 13.45 9.00 -7.00
N LEU A 76 13.27 7.76 -7.48
CA LEU A 76 11.96 7.13 -7.65
C LEU A 76 11.14 7.16 -6.35
N LEU A 77 11.74 6.79 -5.22
CA LEU A 77 11.06 6.77 -3.92
C LEU A 77 10.71 8.17 -3.41
N ALA A 78 11.60 9.15 -3.60
CA ALA A 78 11.33 10.53 -3.22
C ALA A 78 10.17 11.14 -4.04
N ASP A 79 10.13 10.89 -5.35
CA ASP A 79 9.05 11.34 -6.22
C ASP A 79 7.72 10.67 -5.87
N ALA A 80 7.75 9.34 -5.63
CA ALA A 80 6.61 8.59 -5.13
C ALA A 80 6.07 9.14 -3.80
N GLN A 81 6.95 9.41 -2.84
CA GLN A 81 6.58 9.97 -1.54
C GLN A 81 5.90 11.34 -1.69
N SER A 82 6.42 12.19 -2.59
CA SER A 82 5.84 13.50 -2.90
C SER A 82 4.44 13.37 -3.51
N ALA A 83 4.24 12.40 -4.42
CA ALA A 83 2.94 12.11 -5.03
C ALA A 83 1.92 11.62 -3.98
N ILE A 84 2.34 10.71 -3.09
CA ILE A 84 1.48 10.21 -2.00
C ILE A 84 1.11 11.35 -1.03
N ALA A 85 2.08 12.17 -0.61
CA ALA A 85 1.83 13.30 0.26
C ALA A 85 0.89 14.33 -0.38
N THR A 86 1.03 14.57 -1.68
CA THR A 86 0.13 15.42 -2.46
C THR A 86 -1.29 14.85 -2.48
N HIS A 87 -1.44 13.54 -2.70
CA HIS A 87 -2.75 12.89 -2.65
C HIS A 87 -3.41 13.07 -1.28
N ILE A 88 -2.69 12.79 -0.20
CA ILE A 88 -3.21 12.93 1.17
C ILE A 88 -3.60 14.39 1.47
N ARG A 89 -2.80 15.36 0.99
CA ARG A 89 -3.09 16.78 1.17
C ARG A 89 -4.36 17.22 0.43
N ASP A 90 -4.56 16.75 -0.80
CA ASP A 90 -5.64 17.20 -1.67
C ASP A 90 -6.95 16.42 -1.48
N PHE A 91 -6.88 15.13 -1.14
CA PHE A 91 -8.02 14.21 -1.06
C PHE A 91 -8.20 13.57 0.32
N GLY A 92 -7.26 13.76 1.24
CA GLY A 92 -7.24 13.13 2.55
C GLY A 92 -6.59 11.75 2.54
N ASP A 93 -6.40 11.18 3.74
CA ASP A 93 -6.05 9.78 3.86
C ASP A 93 -7.29 8.90 3.60
N GLY A 94 -7.09 7.82 2.87
CA GLY A 94 -8.16 6.98 2.38
C GLY A 94 -7.62 5.70 1.74
N LEU A 95 -8.54 4.85 1.29
CA LEU A 95 -8.17 3.58 0.66
C LEU A 95 -7.54 3.81 -0.72
N ILE A 96 -6.53 3.00 -1.05
CA ILE A 96 -6.04 2.91 -2.43
C ILE A 96 -7.16 2.30 -3.29
N THR A 97 -7.67 3.10 -4.23
CA THR A 97 -8.79 2.69 -5.09
C THR A 97 -8.36 1.51 -5.97
N GLY A 98 -9.17 0.45 -5.98
CA GLY A 98 -8.85 -0.78 -6.72
C GLY A 98 -7.79 -1.67 -6.04
N GLY A 99 -7.22 -1.26 -4.91
CA GLY A 99 -6.24 -2.05 -4.16
C GLY A 99 -4.90 -2.24 -4.85
N PHE A 100 -4.60 -1.43 -5.86
CA PHE A 100 -3.34 -1.42 -6.59
C PHE A 100 -2.91 0.02 -6.86
N TRP A 101 -1.63 0.29 -6.66
CA TRP A 101 -1.01 1.57 -6.97
C TRP A 101 0.35 1.35 -7.62
N GLU A 102 0.66 2.17 -8.61
CA GLU A 102 1.92 2.13 -9.35
C GLU A 102 2.43 3.55 -9.61
N TRP A 103 3.74 3.71 -9.47
CA TRP A 103 4.49 4.89 -9.82
C TRP A 103 5.61 4.53 -10.79
N SER A 104 5.39 4.89 -12.06
CA SER A 104 6.24 4.55 -13.20
C SER A 104 7.01 5.76 -13.76
N ALA A 105 7.12 6.83 -12.97
CA ALA A 105 7.83 8.06 -13.35
C ALA A 105 9.33 8.05 -12.96
N GLY A 106 9.89 6.87 -12.65
CA GLY A 106 11.28 6.73 -12.23
C GLY A 106 12.30 6.85 -13.37
N PRO A 107 13.53 7.29 -13.09
CA PRO A 107 14.63 7.26 -14.07
C PRO A 107 14.87 5.84 -14.61
N GLY A 108 15.14 5.71 -15.90
CA GLY A 108 15.55 4.42 -16.50
C GLY A 108 14.45 3.35 -16.53
N GLY A 109 13.18 3.73 -16.43
CA GLY A 109 12.05 2.80 -16.44
C GLY A 109 11.87 2.05 -15.11
N LEU A 110 12.48 2.54 -14.03
CA LEU A 110 12.25 2.00 -12.69
C LEU A 110 10.81 2.25 -12.25
N VAL A 111 10.22 1.26 -11.61
CA VAL A 111 8.82 1.28 -11.16
C VAL A 111 8.77 0.99 -9.66
N LEU A 112 7.88 1.69 -8.97
CA LEU A 112 7.42 1.33 -7.63
C LEU A 112 5.95 0.93 -7.73
N ASN A 113 5.59 -0.23 -7.18
CA ASN A 113 4.19 -0.62 -7.06
C ASN A 113 3.88 -1.18 -5.68
N ALA A 114 2.59 -1.11 -5.33
CA ALA A 114 2.04 -1.70 -4.13
C ALA A 114 0.61 -2.19 -4.39
N MET A 115 0.23 -3.29 -3.75
CA MET A 115 -1.11 -3.84 -3.82
C MET A 115 -1.57 -4.39 -2.48
N ASN A 116 -2.88 -4.47 -2.30
CA ASN A 116 -3.52 -5.07 -1.13
C ASN A 116 -3.08 -6.53 -0.95
N ALA A 117 -2.88 -6.95 0.30
CA ALA A 117 -2.50 -8.32 0.65
C ALA A 117 -3.55 -8.94 1.56
N ASN A 118 -3.80 -10.25 1.41
CA ASN A 118 -4.67 -11.03 2.30
C ASN A 118 -6.07 -10.43 2.53
N ASN A 119 -6.67 -9.82 1.51
CA ASN A 119 -7.96 -9.11 1.59
C ASN A 119 -7.97 -7.93 2.58
N HIS A 120 -6.80 -7.48 3.03
CA HIS A 120 -6.66 -6.26 3.78
C HIS A 120 -6.40 -5.09 2.85
N GLN A 121 -6.95 -3.94 3.21
CA GLN A 121 -6.90 -2.75 2.37
C GLN A 121 -5.77 -1.84 2.86
N THR A 122 -4.95 -1.38 1.93
CA THR A 122 -3.91 -0.38 2.19
C THR A 122 -4.49 1.03 2.04
N THR A 123 -4.16 1.91 2.99
CA THR A 123 -4.46 3.36 2.88
C THR A 123 -3.27 4.12 2.30
N TRP A 124 -3.52 5.34 1.81
CA TRP A 124 -2.46 6.24 1.36
C TRP A 124 -1.45 6.57 2.46
N GLY A 125 -1.92 6.77 3.70
CA GLY A 125 -1.06 7.01 4.86
C GLY A 125 -0.14 5.83 5.16
N VAL A 126 -0.68 4.61 5.12
CA VAL A 126 0.12 3.38 5.33
C VAL A 126 1.12 3.18 4.19
N LEU A 127 0.73 3.41 2.94
CA LEU A 127 1.65 3.37 1.81
C LEU A 127 2.78 4.40 1.95
N GLY A 128 2.46 5.65 2.33
CA GLY A 128 3.45 6.70 2.57
C GLY A 128 4.41 6.38 3.72
N ALA A 129 3.92 5.73 4.78
CA ALA A 129 4.77 5.24 5.87
C ALA A 129 5.71 4.11 5.41
N ALA A 130 5.20 3.18 4.58
CA ALA A 130 5.99 2.09 4.02
C ALA A 130 7.10 2.59 3.07
N VAL A 131 6.78 3.53 2.18
CA VAL A 131 7.76 4.16 1.29
C VAL A 131 8.82 4.93 2.09
N GLY A 132 8.41 5.69 3.12
CA GLY A 132 9.34 6.35 4.03
C GLY A 132 10.27 5.38 4.77
N ALA A 133 9.75 4.23 5.24
CA ALA A 133 10.56 3.18 5.85
C ALA A 133 11.58 2.60 4.86
N LEU A 134 11.20 2.40 3.60
CA LEU A 134 12.08 1.89 2.56
C LEU A 134 13.21 2.87 2.24
N MET A 135 12.90 4.18 2.18
CA MET A 135 13.89 5.24 2.01
C MET A 135 14.90 5.26 3.15
N ASP A 136 14.44 5.23 4.41
CA ASP A 136 15.29 5.23 5.61
C ASP A 136 16.21 4.00 5.66
N TRP A 137 15.70 2.83 5.28
CA TRP A 137 16.50 1.61 5.17
C TRP A 137 17.60 1.70 4.10
N ILE A 138 17.30 2.28 2.92
CA ILE A 138 18.30 2.51 1.86
C ILE A 138 19.36 3.49 2.35
N GLU A 139 18.96 4.60 2.97
CA GLU A 139 19.85 5.66 3.44
C GLU A 139 20.83 5.12 4.48
N LYS A 140 20.33 4.45 5.54
CA LYS A 140 21.18 3.86 6.58
C LYS A 140 22.08 2.75 6.04
N GLY A 141 21.64 2.02 5.03
CA GLY A 141 22.45 1.04 4.32
C GLY A 141 23.59 1.64 3.49
N ALA A 142 23.37 2.80 2.90
CA ALA A 142 24.40 3.51 2.16
C ALA A 142 25.50 4.03 3.11
N VAL A 143 25.12 4.58 4.27
CA VAL A 143 26.07 5.04 5.30
C VAL A 143 26.94 3.89 5.80
N ALA A 144 26.34 2.72 6.09
CA ALA A 144 27.07 1.55 6.56
C ALA A 144 28.09 0.98 5.55
N ARG A 145 27.96 1.30 4.25
CA ARG A 145 28.89 0.84 3.19
C ARG A 145 29.93 1.88 2.79
N GLY A 146 29.77 3.14 3.18
CA GLY A 146 30.74 4.22 2.97
C GLY A 146 31.83 4.32 4.05
N GLY A 147 31.66 3.59 5.16
CA GLY A 147 32.64 3.44 6.24
C GLY A 147 32.93 1.96 6.50
N GLU A 148 34.19 1.58 6.43
CA GLU A 148 34.70 0.21 6.49
C GLU A 148 34.41 -0.53 7.82
N VAL A 149 34.00 -1.80 7.67
CA VAL A 149 34.04 -2.97 8.59
C VAL A 149 33.82 -2.76 10.10
N GLY A 150 32.67 -3.24 10.60
CA GLY A 150 32.56 -3.78 11.97
C GLY A 150 31.35 -3.29 12.76
N GLY A 151 30.22 -3.99 12.65
CA GLY A 151 29.05 -3.73 13.49
C GLY A 151 28.16 -4.96 13.59
N VAL A 152 28.47 -5.84 14.54
CA VAL A 152 27.64 -7.01 14.88
C VAL A 152 26.46 -6.52 15.72
N GLY A 153 25.26 -6.50 15.12
CA GLY A 153 23.99 -6.38 15.85
C GLY A 153 23.22 -5.09 15.60
N GLY A 154 22.39 -5.08 14.54
CA GLY A 154 21.44 -4.02 14.23
C GLY A 154 21.31 -3.88 12.71
N GLY A 155 20.18 -4.33 12.15
CA GLY A 155 19.86 -4.46 10.71
C GLY A 155 20.82 -3.80 9.71
N VAL A 156 21.53 -4.61 8.93
CA VAL A 156 22.40 -4.13 7.85
C VAL A 156 21.52 -3.50 6.77
N GLY A 157 21.55 -2.17 6.64
CA GLY A 157 20.81 -1.52 5.55
C GLY A 157 21.37 -1.98 4.20
N GLY A 158 20.49 -2.28 3.25
CA GLY A 158 20.89 -2.91 1.98
C GLY A 158 21.40 -1.95 0.91
N GLY A 159 21.33 -0.63 1.13
CA GLY A 159 21.61 0.40 0.12
C GLY A 159 20.75 0.25 -1.15
N PRO A 160 20.98 1.06 -2.20
CA PRO A 160 20.05 1.14 -3.32
C PRO A 160 20.00 -0.18 -4.11
N GLY A 161 18.78 -0.67 -4.36
CA GLY A 161 18.53 -1.93 -5.03
C GLY A 161 17.06 -2.16 -5.33
N ALA A 162 16.81 -3.09 -6.25
CA ALA A 162 15.48 -3.63 -6.45
C ALA A 162 15.13 -4.54 -5.26
N ALA A 163 13.91 -4.44 -4.77
CA ALA A 163 13.45 -5.19 -3.61
C ALA A 163 11.96 -5.51 -3.72
N TYR A 164 11.58 -6.65 -3.15
CA TYR A 164 10.22 -6.90 -2.70
C TYR A 164 10.04 -6.39 -1.28
N PHE A 165 8.86 -5.90 -0.96
CA PHE A 165 8.53 -5.55 0.42
C PHE A 165 7.09 -5.93 0.77
N GLU A 166 6.91 -6.37 2.01
CA GLU A 166 5.60 -6.55 2.62
C GLU A 166 5.32 -5.35 3.53
N ILE A 167 4.06 -4.90 3.60
CA ILE A 167 3.61 -3.79 4.44
C ILE A 167 2.77 -4.36 5.57
N TRP A 168 3.21 -4.09 6.79
CA TRP A 168 2.54 -4.52 8.01
C TRP A 168 2.13 -3.28 8.81
N ASP A 169 0.87 -3.17 9.21
CA ASP A 169 0.38 -2.10 10.08
C ASP A 169 -0.27 -2.69 11.33
N GLY A 170 0.25 -2.32 12.51
CA GLY A 170 -0.25 -2.86 13.77
C GLY A 170 -0.16 -4.39 13.90
N GLY A 171 0.80 -5.01 13.20
CA GLY A 171 0.98 -6.47 13.17
C GLY A 171 0.12 -7.22 12.14
N ILE A 172 -0.63 -6.48 11.32
CA ILE A 172 -1.46 -7.03 10.24
C ILE A 172 -0.80 -6.71 8.90
N GLU A 173 -0.60 -7.72 8.06
CA GLU A 173 -0.12 -7.52 6.69
C GLU A 173 -1.24 -6.92 5.85
N VAL A 174 -1.04 -5.70 5.35
CA VAL A 174 -2.06 -4.93 4.62
C VAL A 174 -1.75 -4.76 3.13
N GLY A 175 -0.48 -4.93 2.76
CA GLY A 175 -0.06 -4.81 1.38
C GLY A 175 1.28 -5.47 1.09
N VAL A 176 1.59 -5.61 -0.19
CA VAL A 176 2.89 -6.03 -0.72
C VAL A 176 3.27 -5.11 -1.87
N GLY A 177 4.56 -4.99 -2.15
CA GLY A 177 5.04 -4.15 -3.23
C GLY A 177 6.41 -4.56 -3.74
N GLN A 178 6.79 -3.92 -4.83
CA GLN A 178 8.09 -4.07 -5.47
C GLN A 178 8.63 -2.71 -5.87
N VAL A 179 9.94 -2.55 -5.73
CA VAL A 179 10.69 -1.43 -6.30
C VAL A 179 11.81 -1.97 -7.21
N GLY A 180 12.05 -1.30 -8.33
CA GLY A 180 13.29 -1.40 -9.11
C GLY A 180 13.17 -1.88 -10.54
#